data_AF-A0A1C9CAX1-F1
#
_entry.id   AF-A0A1C9CAX1-F1
#
_cell.length_a   1.000
_cell.length_b   1.000
_cell.length_c   1.000
_cell.angle_alpha   90.00
_cell.angle_beta   90.00
_cell.angle_gamma   90.00
#
_symmetry.space_group_name_H-M   'P 1'
#
loop_
_entity.id
_entity.type
_entity.pdbx_description
1 polymer ?
#
loop_
_entity_poly.entity_id
_entity_poly.type
_entity_poly.pdbx_seq_one_letter_code
_entity_poly.pdbx_strand_id
1 'polypeptide(L)'
;MTLSIRVIAPDRTVWDANAEEVILPSSTGQLGILTGHIPLLTALDIGVMRVRIDKDWLPIVLLGGFAEIENNNLTILVNGAEEASEIDIDIAQDNLQKATTILAEAETNKQKIEATQNLRKARARVQAATVINN
;
A
#
# COMPACT_ATOMS: atom_id res chain seq x y z
N MET A 1 14.51 -19.79 3.29
CA MET A 1 13.08 -20.15 3.42
C MET A 1 12.31 -18.98 2.85
N THR A 2 11.30 -19.22 2.03
CA THR A 2 10.59 -18.14 1.32
C THR A 2 9.13 -18.06 1.78
N LEU A 3 8.61 -16.84 1.83
CA LEU A 3 7.21 -16.49 2.01
C LEU A 3 6.61 -16.31 0.60
N SER A 4 5.54 -17.03 0.28
CA SER A 4 4.80 -16.79 -0.97
C SER A 4 3.92 -15.56 -0.76
N ILE A 5 4.04 -14.55 -1.61
CA ILE A 5 3.21 -13.35 -1.55
C ILE A 5 2.31 -13.32 -2.77
N ARG A 6 1.02 -13.14 -2.53
CA ARG A 6 0.03 -12.90 -3.57
C ARG A 6 -0.71 -11.60 -3.29
N VAL A 7 -0.62 -10.65 -4.21
CA VAL A 7 -1.42 -9.42 -4.17
C VAL A 7 -2.55 -9.54 -5.18
N ILE A 8 -3.78 -9.49 -4.69
CA ILE A 8 -5.01 -9.67 -5.45
C ILE A 8 -5.79 -8.36 -5.40
N ALA A 9 -6.01 -7.77 -6.57
CA ALA A 9 -7.01 -6.73 -6.78
C ALA A 9 -8.31 -7.37 -7.32
N PRO A 10 -9.47 -6.70 -7.24
CA PRO A 10 -10.74 -7.25 -7.73
C PRO A 10 -10.68 -7.60 -9.23
N ASP A 11 -9.82 -6.90 -9.96
CA ASP A 11 -9.72 -6.94 -11.42
C ASP A 11 -8.66 -7.94 -11.90
N ARG A 12 -7.58 -8.15 -11.12
CA ARG A 12 -6.47 -9.04 -11.46
C ARG A 12 -5.60 -9.38 -10.25
N THR A 13 -4.90 -10.50 -10.32
CA THR A 13 -3.71 -10.74 -9.49
C THR A 13 -2.61 -9.80 -9.95
N VAL A 14 -2.23 -8.86 -9.08
CA VAL A 14 -1.23 -7.83 -9.37
C VAL A 14 0.17 -8.39 -9.20
N TRP A 15 0.36 -9.28 -8.23
CA TRP A 15 1.68 -9.82 -7.89
C TRP A 15 1.55 -11.25 -7.36
N ASP A 16 2.42 -12.15 -7.83
CA ASP A 16 2.59 -13.50 -7.29
C ASP A 16 4.09 -13.84 -7.32
N ALA A 17 4.76 -13.73 -6.16
CA ALA A 17 6.20 -13.93 -6.06
C ALA A 17 6.61 -14.44 -4.67
N ASN A 18 7.81 -15.01 -4.61
CA ASN A 18 8.42 -15.41 -3.35
C ASN A 18 9.29 -14.28 -2.79
N ALA A 19 9.22 -14.06 -1.49
CA ALA A 19 10.03 -13.07 -0.78
C ALA A 19 10.57 -13.63 0.54
N GLU A 20 11.56 -12.96 1.12
CA GLU A 20 12.12 -13.33 2.41
C GLU A 20 11.45 -12.60 3.57
N GLU A 21 11.14 -11.31 3.35
CA GLU A 21 10.63 -10.40 4.36
C GLU A 21 9.66 -9.40 3.71
N VAL A 22 8.60 -9.07 4.44
CA VAL A 22 7.59 -8.10 3.99
C VAL A 22 7.25 -7.14 5.11
N ILE A 23 7.22 -5.85 4.80
CA ILE A 23 6.77 -4.81 5.71
C ILE A 23 5.45 -4.25 5.16
N LEU A 24 4.38 -4.44 5.92
CA LEU A 24 3.03 -3.96 5.60
C LEU A 24 2.66 -2.72 6.43
N PRO A 25 1.89 -1.79 5.87
CA PRO A 25 1.16 -0.79 6.66
C PRO A 25 -0.19 -1.37 7.15
N SER A 26 -0.26 -1.82 8.40
CA SER A 26 -1.53 -2.21 9.03
C SER A 26 -2.27 -0.99 9.60
N SER A 27 -3.57 -1.17 9.88
CA SER A 27 -4.36 -0.13 10.57
C SER A 27 -3.82 0.21 11.97
N THR A 28 -2.97 -0.63 12.56
CA THR A 28 -2.39 -0.45 13.90
C THR A 28 -0.94 0.02 13.87
N GLY A 29 -0.30 0.09 12.70
CA GLY A 29 1.09 0.50 12.56
C GLY A 29 1.82 -0.22 11.42
N GLN A 30 3.15 -0.26 11.49
CA GLN A 30 3.96 -1.06 10.57
C GLN A 30 4.12 -2.48 11.09
N LEU A 31 3.92 -3.46 10.22
CA LEU A 31 3.97 -4.88 10.54
C LEU A 31 4.98 -5.58 9.64
N GLY A 32 6.05 -6.10 10.24
CA GLY A 32 7.07 -6.91 9.56
C GLY A 32 6.73 -8.39 9.65
N ILE A 33 6.68 -9.08 8.51
CA ILE A 33 6.37 -10.51 8.41
C ILE A 33 7.58 -11.22 7.83
N LEU A 34 8.00 -12.27 8.54
CA LEU A 34 9.03 -13.20 8.11
C LEU A 34 8.43 -14.60 7.92
N THR A 35 9.22 -15.51 7.37
CA THR A 35 8.85 -16.92 7.26
C THR A 35 8.61 -17.56 8.63
N GLY A 36 7.56 -18.35 8.77
CA GLY A 36 7.18 -18.99 10.04
C GLY A 36 6.30 -18.12 10.94
N HIS A 37 5.75 -17.02 10.42
CA HIS A 37 4.80 -16.20 11.15
C HIS A 37 3.49 -16.98 11.44
N ILE A 38 2.91 -16.75 12.61
CA ILE A 38 1.64 -17.35 13.02
C ILE A 38 0.53 -16.85 12.07
N PRO A 39 -0.49 -17.67 11.76
CA PRO A 39 -1.61 -17.21 10.96
C PRO A 39 -2.24 -15.94 11.54
N LEU A 40 -2.39 -14.92 10.70
CA LEU A 40 -2.86 -13.60 11.10
C LEU A 40 -3.69 -13.00 9.97
N LEU A 41 -4.87 -12.49 10.33
CA LEU A 41 -5.70 -11.65 9.47
C LEU A 41 -5.66 -10.23 10.00
N THR A 42 -5.25 -9.27 9.17
CA THR A 42 -5.14 -7.87 9.53
C THR A 42 -5.68 -6.94 8.45
N ALA A 43 -6.26 -5.82 8.86
CA ALA A 43 -6.67 -4.77 7.95
C ALA A 43 -5.46 -3.89 7.60
N LEU A 44 -5.33 -3.59 6.31
CA LEU A 44 -4.29 -2.71 5.78
C LEU A 44 -4.86 -1.31 5.56
N ASP A 45 -4.08 -0.31 5.98
CA ASP A 45 -4.37 1.08 5.64
C ASP A 45 -3.68 1.44 4.31
N ILE A 46 -4.03 2.60 3.78
CA ILE A 46 -3.43 3.14 2.56
C ILE A 46 -1.97 3.51 2.87
N GLY A 47 -1.03 2.88 2.19
CA GLY A 47 0.39 3.10 2.46
C GLY A 47 1.32 2.34 1.52
N VAL A 48 2.60 2.34 1.90
CA VAL A 48 3.67 1.69 1.13
C VAL A 48 4.05 0.39 1.81
N MET A 49 3.83 -0.71 1.11
CA MET A 49 4.41 -2.01 1.43
C MET A 49 5.83 -2.08 0.89
N ARG A 50 6.72 -2.75 1.62
CA ARG A 50 8.07 -3.06 1.13
C ARG A 50 8.28 -4.56 1.16
N VAL A 51 8.68 -5.11 0.03
CA VAL A 51 8.97 -6.53 -0.13
C VAL A 51 10.46 -6.70 -0.37
N ARG A 52 11.07 -7.67 0.31
CA ARG A 52 12.48 -8.01 0.13
C ARG A 52 12.63 -9.29 -0.68
N ILE A 53 13.22 -9.18 -1.87
CA ILE A 53 13.52 -10.31 -2.76
C ILE A 53 15.03 -10.30 -3.03
N ASP A 54 15.73 -11.38 -2.67
CA ASP A 54 17.15 -11.60 -3.00
C ASP A 54 18.11 -10.40 -2.74
N LYS A 55 17.81 -9.60 -1.71
CA LYS A 55 18.47 -8.36 -1.21
C LYS A 55 17.91 -7.02 -1.69
N ASP A 56 17.08 -7.00 -2.70
CA ASP A 56 16.46 -5.76 -3.18
C ASP A 56 15.12 -5.49 -2.48
N TRP A 57 14.91 -4.22 -2.12
CA TRP A 57 13.66 -3.74 -1.55
C TRP A 57 12.79 -3.17 -2.65
N LEU A 58 11.63 -3.78 -2.85
CA LEU A 58 10.62 -3.34 -3.80
C LEU A 58 9.49 -2.62 -3.05
N PRO A 59 9.34 -1.30 -3.22
CA PRO A 59 8.21 -0.56 -2.68
C PRO A 59 6.97 -0.72 -3.56
N ILE A 60 5.84 -1.08 -2.96
CA ILE A 60 4.54 -1.26 -3.61
C ILE A 60 3.51 -0.42 -2.86
N VAL A 61 2.70 0.35 -3.58
CA VAL A 61 1.62 1.14 -2.99
C VAL A 61 0.37 0.30 -2.90
N LEU A 62 -0.20 0.25 -1.70
CA LEU A 62 -1.46 -0.42 -1.45
C LEU A 62 -2.52 0.64 -1.12
N LEU A 63 -3.64 0.61 -1.85
CA LEU A 63 -4.78 1.52 -1.63
C LEU A 63 -5.77 0.96 -0.60
N GLY A 64 -5.23 0.44 0.50
CA GLY A 64 -5.98 -0.21 1.57
C GLY A 64 -6.53 -1.59 1.19
N GLY A 65 -6.86 -2.39 2.20
CA GLY A 65 -7.29 -3.77 2.00
C GLY A 65 -7.18 -4.64 3.23
N PHE A 66 -6.93 -5.93 3.01
CA PHE A 66 -6.71 -6.94 4.03
C PHE A 66 -5.47 -7.77 3.69
N ALA A 67 -4.70 -8.13 4.70
CA ALA A 67 -3.62 -9.12 4.60
C ALA A 67 -3.97 -10.33 5.44
N GLU A 68 -3.88 -11.49 4.82
CA GLU A 68 -4.04 -12.80 5.45
C GLU A 68 -2.72 -13.55 5.32
N ILE A 69 -2.24 -14.09 6.44
CA ILE A 69 -1.06 -14.94 6.50
C ILE A 69 -1.52 -16.31 6.94
N GLU A 70 -1.18 -17.34 6.16
CA GLU A 70 -1.44 -18.73 6.53
C GLU A 70 -0.33 -19.63 5.97
N ASN A 71 0.29 -20.46 6.81
CA ASN A 71 1.28 -21.47 6.39
C ASN A 71 2.38 -20.92 5.45
N ASN A 72 2.95 -19.75 5.76
CA ASN A 72 3.92 -19.02 4.92
C ASN A 72 3.40 -18.51 3.57
N ASN A 73 2.08 -18.45 3.39
CA ASN A 73 1.44 -17.76 2.28
C ASN A 73 0.83 -16.45 2.80
N LEU A 74 1.30 -15.34 2.25
CA LEU A 74 0.77 -14.01 2.49
C LEU A 74 -0.14 -13.63 1.32
N THR A 75 -1.45 -13.62 1.56
CA THR A 75 -2.46 -13.16 0.61
C THR A 75 -2.89 -11.75 0.98
N ILE A 76 -2.73 -10.82 0.06
CA ILE A 76 -3.06 -9.41 0.23
C ILE A 76 -4.21 -9.09 -0.72
N LEU A 77 -5.38 -8.81 -0.17
CA LEU A 77 -6.57 -8.38 -0.87
C LEU A 77 -6.62 -6.87 -0.82
N VAL A 78 -6.46 -6.19 -1.95
CA VAL A 78 -6.45 -4.73 -2.01
C VAL A 78 -7.50 -4.21 -2.97
N ASN A 79 -8.01 -3.00 -2.71
CA ASN A 79 -8.89 -2.32 -3.66
C ASN A 79 -8.13 -1.83 -4.90
N GLY A 80 -6.81 -1.64 -4.77
CA GLY A 80 -5.91 -1.33 -5.85
C GLY A 80 -4.46 -1.38 -5.35
N ALA A 81 -3.55 -1.80 -6.21
CA ALA A 81 -2.12 -1.75 -5.98
C ALA A 81 -1.43 -1.13 -7.19
N GLU A 82 -0.48 -0.25 -6.90
CA GLU A 82 0.37 0.42 -7.89
C GLU A 82 1.82 0.12 -7.51
N GLU A 83 2.64 -0.33 -8.45
CA GLU A 83 4.07 -0.41 -8.21
C GLU A 83 4.64 0.99 -8.09
N ALA A 84 5.50 1.23 -7.09
CA ALA A 84 6.05 2.56 -6.90
C ALA A 84 6.90 3.00 -8.11
N SER A 85 7.48 2.06 -8.86
CA SER A 85 8.24 2.33 -10.10
C SER A 85 7.41 2.96 -11.21
N GLU A 86 6.09 2.78 -11.22
CA GLU A 86 5.17 3.39 -12.18
C GLU A 86 4.66 4.77 -11.71
N ILE A 87 4.95 5.18 -10.47
CA ILE A 87 4.43 6.41 -9.87
C ILE A 87 5.42 7.56 -10.10
N ASP A 88 5.01 8.50 -10.95
CA ASP A 88 5.70 9.77 -11.14
C ASP A 88 5.48 10.70 -9.93
N ILE A 89 6.58 11.20 -9.37
CA ILE A 89 6.60 12.10 -8.21
C ILE A 89 5.86 13.40 -8.53
N ASP A 90 6.00 13.92 -9.75
CA ASP A 90 5.39 15.19 -10.14
C ASP A 90 3.86 15.04 -10.24
N ILE A 91 3.39 13.91 -10.78
CA ILE A 91 1.96 13.57 -10.84
C ILE A 91 1.40 13.33 -9.43
N ALA A 92 2.18 12.68 -8.54
CA ALA A 92 1.77 12.46 -7.16
C ALA A 92 1.65 13.77 -6.37
N GLN A 93 2.59 14.71 -6.54
CA GLN A 93 2.54 16.04 -5.91
C GLN A 93 1.38 16.89 -6.43
N ASP A 94 1.15 16.91 -7.75
CA ASP A 94 0.02 17.63 -8.35
C ASP A 94 -1.33 17.08 -7.85
N ASN A 95 -1.45 15.76 -7.73
CA ASN A 95 -2.63 15.13 -7.15
C ASN A 95 -2.82 15.46 -5.67
N LEU A 96 -1.73 15.57 -4.89
CA LEU A 96 -1.79 16.00 -3.50
C LEU A 96 -2.27 17.44 -3.40
N GLN A 97 -1.76 18.33 -4.25
CA GLN A 97 -2.16 19.73 -4.27
C GLN A 97 -3.64 19.89 -4.65
N LYS A 98 -4.10 19.18 -5.68
CA LYS A 98 -5.54 19.13 -6.05
C LYS A 98 -6.40 18.61 -4.91
N ALA A 99 -5.98 17.52 -4.25
CA ALA A 99 -6.72 16.95 -3.12
C ALA A 99 -6.78 17.93 -1.92
N THR A 100 -5.72 18.73 -1.68
CA THR A 100 -5.74 19.77 -0.64
C THR A 100 -6.69 20.91 -0.97
N THR A 101 -6.75 21.34 -2.24
CA THR A 101 -7.67 22.39 -2.68
C THR A 101 -9.12 21.92 -2.56
N ILE A 102 -9.42 20.69 -2.99
CA ILE A 102 -10.77 20.11 -2.89
C ILE A 102 -11.22 19.98 -1.42
N LEU A 103 -10.29 19.68 -0.50
CA LEU A 103 -10.59 19.67 0.94
C LEU A 103 -10.90 21.07 1.47
N ALA A 104 -10.21 22.10 0.98
CA ALA A 104 -10.44 23.49 1.37
C ALA A 104 -11.76 24.05 0.83
N GLU A 105 -12.18 23.62 -0.36
CA GLU A 105 -13.45 23.99 -1.01
C GLU A 105 -14.67 23.20 -0.51
N ALA A 106 -14.46 22.12 0.26
CA ALA A 106 -15.54 21.27 0.75
C ALA A 106 -16.35 21.94 1.88
N GLU A 107 -17.57 22.38 1.58
CA GLU A 107 -18.47 23.02 2.54
C GLU A 107 -19.33 22.02 3.33
N THR A 108 -19.70 20.88 2.73
CA THR A 108 -20.58 19.88 3.38
C THR A 108 -19.82 18.72 4.04
N ASN A 109 -20.39 18.14 5.10
CA ASN A 109 -19.79 17.02 5.85
C ASN A 109 -19.47 15.81 4.95
N LYS A 110 -20.29 15.51 3.95
CA LYS A 110 -20.04 14.41 3.01
C LYS A 110 -18.82 14.67 2.12
N GLN A 111 -18.72 15.88 1.56
CA GLN A 111 -17.58 16.29 0.73
C GLN A 111 -16.29 16.33 1.53
N LYS A 112 -16.32 16.74 2.80
CA LYS A 112 -15.15 16.70 3.68
C LYS A 112 -14.63 15.28 3.91
N ILE A 113 -15.51 14.30 4.09
CA ILE A 113 -15.10 12.90 4.29
C ILE A 113 -14.45 12.34 3.02
N GLU A 114 -15.07 12.54 1.85
CA GLU A 114 -14.53 12.10 0.56
C GLU A 114 -13.19 12.79 0.24
N ALA A 115 -13.09 14.10 0.45
CA ALA A 115 -11.86 14.85 0.25
C ALA A 115 -10.73 14.39 1.21
N THR A 116 -11.06 14.06 2.46
CA THR A 116 -10.09 13.52 3.43
C THR A 116 -9.58 12.14 3.00
N GLN A 117 -10.45 11.28 2.46
CA GLN A 117 -10.04 9.98 1.92
C GLN A 117 -9.15 10.13 0.69
N ASN A 118 -9.49 11.03 -0.24
CA ASN A 118 -8.66 11.31 -1.41
C ASN A 118 -7.30 11.91 -1.02
N LEU A 119 -7.27 12.78 -0.02
CA LEU A 119 -6.02 13.32 0.53
C LEU A 119 -5.13 12.21 1.12
N ARG A 120 -5.72 11.24 1.84
CA ARG A 120 -4.98 10.08 2.35
C ARG A 120 -4.39 9.24 1.23
N LYS A 121 -5.15 8.96 0.17
CA LYS A 121 -4.66 8.25 -1.03
C LYS A 121 -3.52 9.00 -1.71
N ALA A 122 -3.68 10.31 -1.94
CA ALA A 122 -2.67 11.14 -2.59
C ALA A 122 -1.37 11.22 -1.76
N ARG A 123 -1.48 11.35 -0.43
CA ARG A 123 -0.31 11.31 0.48
C ARG A 123 0.44 9.99 0.41
N ALA A 124 -0.26 8.86 0.38
CA ALA A 124 0.38 7.55 0.25
C ALA A 124 1.15 7.41 -1.07
N ARG A 125 0.59 7.92 -2.18
CA ARG A 125 1.30 7.95 -3.48
C ARG A 125 2.57 8.78 -3.43
N VAL A 126 2.52 9.99 -2.84
CA VAL A 126 3.73 10.83 -2.67
C VAL A 126 4.78 10.15 -1.79
N GLN A 127 4.35 9.50 -0.70
CA GLN A 127 5.25 8.77 0.19
C GLN A 127 5.93 7.60 -0.52
N ALA A 128 5.23 6.91 -1.41
CA ALA A 128 5.82 5.85 -2.23
C ALA A 128 6.88 6.38 -3.20
N ALA A 129 6.56 7.48 -3.87
CA ALA A 129 7.43 8.10 -4.85
C ALA A 129 8.71 8.68 -4.20
N THR A 130 8.63 9.16 -2.94
CA THR A 130 9.81 9.59 -2.18
C THR A 130 10.69 8.44 -1.67
N VAL A 131 10.14 7.24 -1.48
CA VAL A 131 10.90 6.06 -1.03
C VAL A 131 11.81 5.50 -2.13
N ILE A 132 11.53 5.80 -3.41
CA ILE A 132 12.40 5.41 -4.53
C ILE A 132 13.63 6.33 -4.66
N ASN A 133 13.49 7.59 -4.26
CA ASN A 133 14.51 8.63 -4.48
C ASN A 133 15.55 8.78 -3.34
N ASN A 134 15.53 7.91 -2.33
CA ASN A 134 16.48 7.88 -1.22
C ASN A 134 17.15 6.51 -1.12
#